data_AF-A0A8C3QJP7-F1
#
_entry.id   AF-A0A8C3QJP7-F1
#
_cell.length_a   1.000
_cell.length_b   1.000
_cell.length_c   1.000
_cell.angle_alpha   90.00
_cell.angle_beta   90.00
_cell.angle_gamma   90.00
#
_symmetry.space_group_name_H-M   'P 1'
#
loop_
_entity.id
_entity.type
_entity.pdbx_description
1 polymer ?
#
loop_
_entity_poly.entity_id
_entity_poly.type
_entity_poly.pdbx_seq_one_letter_code
_entity_poly.pdbx_strand_id
1 'polypeptide(L)'
;MNLSEALLRGIYAYGFEKPSAIQQRAILPCIKGYDVIAQAQSGTGKTATFAISILQQVELELKATQALVLAPTRELAQQVSTSVNQYKPV
;
A
#
# COMPACT_ATOMS: atom_id res chain seq x y z
N MET A 1 12.98 -0.90 -5.51
CA MET A 1 11.55 -0.70 -5.85
C MET A 1 11.25 0.72 -6.37
N ASN A 2 12.23 1.66 -6.38
CA ASN A 2 12.08 3.03 -6.90
C ASN A 2 10.80 3.74 -6.41
N LEU A 3 10.56 3.66 -5.11
CA LEU A 3 9.43 4.36 -4.48
C LEU A 3 9.79 5.83 -4.25
N SER A 4 8.79 6.71 -4.21
CA SER A 4 9.01 8.13 -3.93
C SER A 4 9.60 8.31 -2.53
N GLU A 5 10.48 9.31 -2.37
CA GLU A 5 11.13 9.57 -1.07
C GLU A 5 10.12 9.86 0.04
N ALA A 6 9.06 10.59 -0.30
CA ALA A 6 8.02 10.94 0.67
C ALA A 6 7.29 9.70 1.19
N LEU A 7 7.01 8.73 0.31
CA LEU A 7 6.43 7.45 0.70
C LEU A 7 7.41 6.59 1.50
N LEU A 8 8.68 6.55 1.10
CA LEU A 8 9.73 5.83 1.85
C LEU A 8 9.85 6.36 3.28
N ARG A 9 9.83 7.67 3.48
CA ARG A 9 9.81 8.27 4.82
C ARG A 9 8.64 7.77 5.66
N GLY A 10 7.42 7.74 5.11
CA GLY A 10 6.24 7.20 5.79
C GLY A 10 6.37 5.71 6.15
N ILE A 11 6.90 4.89 5.22
CA ILE A 11 7.14 3.46 5.44
C ILE A 11 8.13 3.23 6.60
N TYR A 12 9.26 3.95 6.60
CA TYR A 12 10.27 3.83 7.65
C TYR A 12 9.79 4.38 9.00
N ALA A 13 9.04 5.48 9.01
CA ALA A 13 8.48 6.04 10.24
C ALA A 13 7.52 5.07 10.94
N TYR A 14 6.82 4.23 10.18
CA TYR A 14 5.98 3.17 10.71
C TYR A 14 6.78 1.97 11.29
N GLY A 15 8.07 1.87 10.97
CA GLY A 15 8.95 0.79 11.43
C GLY A 15 9.10 -0.38 10.45
N PHE A 16 8.73 -0.20 9.17
CA PHE A 16 9.02 -1.21 8.15
C PHE A 16 10.43 -1.07 7.60
N GLU A 17 11.34 -1.88 8.12
CA GLU A 17 12.74 -1.90 7.66
C GLU A 17 12.99 -2.92 6.55
N LYS A 18 12.38 -4.12 6.67
CA LYS A 18 12.56 -5.22 5.72
C LYS A 18 11.21 -5.65 5.15
N PRO A 19 11.03 -5.61 3.81
CA PRO A 19 9.77 -6.01 3.22
C PRO A 19 9.55 -7.52 3.35
N SER A 20 8.33 -7.94 3.62
CA SER A 20 7.93 -9.35 3.63
C SER A 20 7.98 -9.97 2.23
N ALA A 21 7.90 -11.31 2.14
CA ALA A 21 7.95 -12.01 0.85
C ALA A 21 6.84 -11.56 -0.12
N ILE A 22 5.63 -11.27 0.37
CA ILE A 22 4.54 -10.80 -0.47
C ILE A 22 4.78 -9.35 -0.93
N GLN A 23 5.30 -8.49 -0.06
CA GLN A 23 5.63 -7.10 -0.41
C GLN A 23 6.71 -7.05 -1.50
N GLN A 24 7.77 -7.85 -1.36
CA GLN A 24 8.85 -7.93 -2.35
C GLN A 24 8.36 -8.38 -3.74
N ARG A 25 7.40 -9.31 -3.78
CA ARG A 25 6.89 -9.90 -5.02
C ARG A 25 5.78 -9.08 -5.68
N ALA A 26 4.91 -8.46 -4.89
CA ALA A 26 3.68 -7.86 -5.39
C ALA A 26 3.75 -6.34 -5.54
N ILE A 27 4.57 -5.61 -4.76
CA ILE A 27 4.63 -4.13 -4.89
C ILE A 27 5.10 -3.73 -6.30
N LEU A 28 6.20 -4.32 -6.79
CA LEU A 28 6.78 -3.95 -8.08
C LEU A 28 5.82 -4.14 -9.28
N PRO A 29 5.12 -5.28 -9.45
CA PRO A 29 4.16 -5.41 -10.54
C PRO A 29 2.95 -4.48 -10.37
N CYS A 30 2.46 -4.26 -9.14
CA CYS A 30 1.35 -3.33 -8.89
C CYS A 30 1.69 -1.89 -9.29
N ILE A 31 2.88 -1.37 -8.92
CA ILE A 31 3.29 0.01 -9.27
C ILE A 31 3.62 0.17 -10.77
N LYS A 32 3.80 -0.93 -11.50
CA LYS A 32 3.93 -0.93 -12.97
C LYS A 32 2.58 -0.94 -13.69
N GLY A 33 1.46 -0.98 -12.95
CA GLY A 33 0.12 -0.98 -13.51
C GLY A 33 -0.33 -2.35 -14.03
N TYR A 34 0.32 -3.45 -13.63
CA TYR A 34 -0.16 -4.79 -13.97
C TYR A 34 -1.31 -5.20 -13.05
N ASP A 35 -2.24 -5.99 -13.60
CA ASP A 35 -3.22 -6.72 -12.81
C ASP A 35 -2.53 -7.85 -12.05
N VAL A 36 -2.74 -7.91 -10.73
CA VAL A 36 -2.02 -8.82 -9.84
C VAL A 36 -2.99 -9.61 -8.96
N ILE A 37 -2.86 -10.94 -9.00
CA ILE A 37 -3.43 -11.83 -8.00
C ILE A 37 -2.33 -12.16 -6.99
N ALA A 38 -2.50 -11.71 -5.75
CA ALA A 38 -1.56 -11.91 -4.66
C ALA A 38 -2.14 -12.83 -3.59
N GLN A 39 -1.54 -14.00 -3.39
CA GLN A 39 -1.92 -14.94 -2.34
C GLN A 39 -0.84 -15.03 -1.27
N ALA A 40 -1.23 -14.85 -0.01
CA ALA A 40 -0.34 -15.04 1.14
C ALA A 40 -1.15 -15.36 2.39
N GLN A 41 -0.51 -15.95 3.40
CA GLN A 41 -1.14 -16.22 4.71
C GLN A 41 -1.58 -14.92 5.41
N SER A 42 -2.51 -15.01 6.35
CA SER A 42 -2.86 -13.86 7.20
C SER A 42 -1.64 -13.34 7.96
N GLY A 43 -1.61 -12.03 8.24
CA GLY A 43 -0.48 -11.39 8.97
C GLY A 43 0.80 -11.17 8.16
N THR A 44 0.85 -11.52 6.88
CA THR A 44 2.09 -11.45 6.06
C THR A 44 2.33 -10.09 5.38
N GLY A 45 1.53 -9.07 5.66
CA GLY A 45 1.73 -7.72 5.10
C GLY A 45 1.01 -7.43 3.78
N LYS A 46 -0.05 -8.18 3.44
CA LYS A 46 -0.90 -7.90 2.25
C LYS A 46 -1.48 -6.48 2.26
N THR A 47 -1.95 -6.01 3.41
CA THR A 47 -2.51 -4.64 3.55
C THR A 47 -1.51 -3.55 3.19
N ALA A 48 -0.30 -3.65 3.75
CA ALA A 48 0.79 -2.74 3.41
C ALA A 48 1.18 -2.82 1.93
N THR A 49 1.14 -4.02 1.33
CA THR A 49 1.49 -4.23 -0.08
C THR A 49 0.65 -3.36 -1.01
N PHE A 50 -0.68 -3.43 -0.90
CA PHE A 50 -1.54 -2.60 -1.75
C PHE A 50 -1.56 -1.13 -1.31
N ALA A 51 -1.47 -0.83 -0.01
CA ALA A 51 -1.43 0.56 0.48
C ALA A 51 -0.22 1.33 -0.09
N ILE A 52 0.96 0.73 -0.04
CA ILE A 52 2.19 1.28 -0.64
C ILE A 52 2.02 1.40 -2.16
N SER A 53 1.47 0.38 -2.81
CA SER A 53 1.28 0.38 -4.27
C SER A 53 0.32 1.47 -4.74
N ILE A 54 -0.74 1.74 -3.98
CA ILE A 54 -1.70 2.83 -4.24
C ILE A 54 -1.03 4.17 -4.01
N LEU A 55 -0.43 4.40 -2.83
CA LEU A 55 0.17 5.69 -2.49
C LEU A 55 1.34 6.07 -3.42
N GLN A 56 2.03 5.09 -4.01
CA GLN A 56 3.04 5.33 -5.02
C GLN A 56 2.46 5.89 -6.34
N GLN A 57 1.21 5.61 -6.64
CA GLN A 57 0.54 6.01 -7.88
C GLN A 57 -0.39 7.21 -7.71
N VAL A 58 -0.72 7.60 -6.47
CA VAL A 58 -1.58 8.75 -6.18
C VAL A 58 -0.89 10.06 -6.56
N GLU A 59 -1.61 10.88 -7.32
CA GLU A 59 -1.24 12.26 -7.65
C GLU A 59 -1.81 13.21 -6.58
N LEU A 60 -0.94 13.87 -5.82
CA LEU A 60 -1.35 14.70 -4.66
C LEU A 60 -2.17 15.94 -5.04
N GLU A 61 -1.92 16.51 -6.23
CA GLU A 61 -2.63 17.70 -6.72
C GLU A 61 -4.02 17.38 -7.28
N LEU A 62 -4.28 16.11 -7.63
CA LEU A 62 -5.54 15.68 -8.23
C LEU A 62 -6.60 15.40 -7.15
N LYS A 63 -7.52 16.34 -6.95
CA LYS A 63 -8.64 16.23 -5.99
C LYS A 63 -9.81 15.40 -6.54
N ALA A 64 -9.55 14.14 -6.87
CA ALA A 64 -10.54 13.17 -7.31
C ALA A 64 -10.32 11.82 -6.61
N THR A 65 -11.31 10.93 -6.66
CA THR A 65 -11.14 9.54 -6.23
C THR A 65 -10.19 8.83 -7.18
N GLN A 66 -9.01 8.44 -6.70
CA GLN A 66 -7.95 7.82 -7.52
C GLN A 66 -7.77 6.32 -7.26
N ALA A 67 -8.31 5.81 -6.15
CA ALA A 67 -8.24 4.39 -5.80
C ALA A 67 -9.48 3.95 -5.03
N LEU A 68 -9.90 2.71 -5.26
CA LEU A 68 -10.99 2.05 -4.54
C LEU A 68 -10.49 0.73 -3.96
N VAL A 69 -10.65 0.56 -2.65
CA VAL A 69 -10.37 -0.71 -1.98
C VAL A 69 -11.68 -1.29 -1.47
N LEU A 70 -12.01 -2.49 -1.92
CA LEU A 70 -13.19 -3.23 -1.48
C LEU A 70 -12.80 -4.19 -0.36
N ALA A 71 -13.58 -4.21 0.72
CA ALA A 71 -13.41 -5.12 1.84
C ALA A 71 -14.75 -5.80 2.15
N PRO A 72 -14.75 -7.06 2.61
CA PRO A 72 -15.98 -7.81 2.83
C PRO A 72 -16.71 -7.40 4.12
N THR A 73 -16.03 -6.71 5.05
CA THR A 73 -16.62 -6.23 6.30
C THR A 73 -16.20 -4.79 6.60
N ARG A 74 -17.01 -4.10 7.41
CA ARG A 74 -16.76 -2.72 7.82
C ARG A 74 -15.49 -2.59 8.66
N GLU A 75 -15.24 -3.54 9.54
CA GLU A 75 -14.07 -3.57 10.43
C GLU A 75 -12.78 -3.70 9.61
N LEU A 76 -12.79 -4.56 8.58
CA LEU A 76 -11.66 -4.67 7.66
C LEU A 76 -11.48 -3.38 6.84
N ALA A 77 -12.55 -2.77 6.35
CA ALA A 77 -12.47 -1.48 5.66
C ALA A 77 -11.83 -0.40 6.55
N GLN A 78 -12.18 -0.36 7.84
CA GLN A 78 -11.59 0.57 8.80
C GLN A 78 -10.09 0.29 9.03
N GLN A 79 -9.70 -0.97 9.24
CA GLN A 79 -8.29 -1.35 9.41
C GLN A 79 -7.44 -0.97 8.18
N VAL A 80 -7.99 -1.16 6.98
CA VAL A 80 -7.35 -0.74 5.74
C VAL A 80 -7.19 0.78 5.70
N SER A 81 -8.25 1.54 5.98
CA SER A 81 -8.21 3.01 6.03
C SER A 81 -7.13 3.53 6.99
N THR A 82 -7.06 2.97 8.20
CA THR A 82 -6.01 3.33 9.18
C THR A 82 -4.62 3.05 8.63
N SER A 83 -4.40 1.88 8.01
CA SER A 83 -3.10 1.52 7.43
C SER A 83 -2.67 2.47 6.32
N VAL A 84 -3.60 2.86 5.42
CA VAL A 84 -3.30 3.80 4.34
C VAL A 84 -2.93 5.19 4.89
N ASN A 85 -3.61 5.66 5.93
CA ASN A 85 -3.32 6.96 6.53
C ASN A 85 -1.95 7.01 7.24
N GLN A 86 -1.40 5.87 7.68
CA GLN A 86 -0.09 5.81 8.36
C GLN A 86 1.09 6.07 7.43
N TYR A 87 0.96 5.74 6.14
CA TYR A 87 2.04 5.90 5.15
C TYR A 87 1.92 7.19 4.32
N LYS A 88 0.93 8.04 4.61
CA LYS A 88 0.71 9.26 3.84
C LYS A 88 1.95 10.15 3.87
N PRO A 89 2.40 10.64 2.70
CA PRO A 89 3.33 11.77 2.62
C PRO A 89 2.79 12.93 3.46
N VAL A 90 3.65 13.52 4.30
CA VAL A 90 3.39 14.83 4.93
C VAL A 90 3.59 15.92 3.89
#